data_AF-W4Q918-F1
#
_entry.id   AF-W4Q918-F1
#
_cell.length_a   1.000
_cell.length_b   1.000
_cell.length_c   1.000
_cell.angle_alpha   90.00
_cell.angle_beta   90.00
_cell.angle_gamma   90.00
#
_symmetry.space_group_name_H-M   'P 1'
#
loop_
_entity.id
_entity.type
_entity.pdbx_description
1 polymer ?
#
loop_
_entity_poly.entity_id
_entity_poly.type
_entity_poly.pdbx_seq_one_letter_code
_entity_poly.pdbx_strand_id
1 'polypeptide(L)'
;MNVPIPEKLTIEWLQEHYEKNDLTPRDVIVEIIARSAKDEEMNIWITPPSLELIEPYLEKLDSLSKESSPLWGIPFAIKDNIDLAGTPTTAGCSEYAYTPNEHASVVGRLIKAGAIPVGKANLDQFATGLVGTRSPYGETHNSFRPELISGGSSSGSAVSVARGQAVFGLGTDTAGSGRIPALLNNLVGFKSSLGAWSTKGVVPACASLDCVTVFAHSLEEAMLVDEQARGVEEADPWSREFAQPVSRLPKKSSCQKIRLIFTGHLQANIVRRGIVLLSK
;
A
#
# COMPACT_ATOMS: atom_id res chain seq x y z
N MET A 1 15.25 -21.17 17.38
CA MET A 1 14.59 -21.92 16.29
C MET A 1 14.12 -20.88 15.29
N ASN A 2 14.50 -20.96 14.01
CA ASN A 2 14.04 -19.98 13.01
C ASN A 2 12.54 -20.16 12.79
N VAL A 3 11.74 -19.16 13.16
CA VAL A 3 10.32 -19.12 12.80
C VAL A 3 10.24 -18.96 11.28
N PRO A 4 9.57 -19.88 10.55
CA PRO A 4 9.43 -19.74 9.10
C PRO A 4 8.50 -18.56 8.79
N ILE A 5 9.03 -17.56 8.09
CA ILE A 5 8.28 -16.36 7.70
C ILE A 5 7.36 -16.72 6.52
N PRO A 6 6.03 -16.53 6.62
CA PRO A 6 5.10 -16.88 5.55
C PRO A 6 5.24 -15.95 4.34
N GLU A 7 4.80 -16.40 3.16
CA GLU A 7 4.72 -15.56 1.95
C GLU A 7 3.66 -14.47 2.12
N LYS A 8 2.47 -14.82 2.60
CA LYS A 8 1.46 -13.84 3.02
C LYS A 8 1.87 -13.22 4.36
N LEU A 9 2.42 -12.02 4.33
CA LEU A 9 2.78 -11.25 5.52
C LEU A 9 1.62 -10.36 5.96
N THR A 10 1.20 -10.46 7.22
CA THR A 10 0.16 -9.59 7.78
C THR A 10 0.68 -8.83 9.00
N ILE A 11 0.06 -7.68 9.28
CA ILE A 11 0.37 -6.83 10.43
C ILE A 11 0.19 -7.62 11.73
N GLU A 12 -0.97 -8.29 11.88
CA GLU A 12 -1.31 -9.10 13.06
C GLU A 12 -0.27 -10.20 13.31
N TRP A 13 0.11 -10.95 12.27
CA TRP A 13 1.07 -12.04 12.41
C TRP A 13 2.44 -11.51 12.88
N LEU A 14 2.91 -10.39 12.31
CA LEU A 14 4.17 -9.79 12.72
C LEU A 14 4.14 -9.25 14.15
N GLN A 15 3.06 -8.55 14.53
CA GLN A 15 2.90 -8.03 15.89
C GLN A 15 2.95 -9.16 16.92
N GLU A 16 2.23 -10.26 16.70
CA GLU A 16 2.26 -11.40 17.61
C GLU A 16 3.66 -12.00 17.81
N HIS A 17 4.48 -12.07 16.76
CA HIS A 17 5.83 -12.65 16.82
C HIS A 17 6.84 -11.64 17.42
N TYR A 18 6.69 -10.35 17.10
CA TYR A 18 7.48 -9.29 17.73
C TYR A 18 7.18 -9.14 19.23
N GLU A 19 5.96 -9.45 19.69
CA GLU A 19 5.61 -9.48 21.11
C GLU A 19 6.23 -10.70 21.83
N LYS A 20 6.26 -11.86 21.17
CA LYS A 20 6.88 -13.09 21.70
C LYS A 20 8.42 -13.05 21.64
N ASN A 21 9.00 -12.09 20.93
CA ASN A 21 10.43 -11.96 20.67
C ASN A 21 11.04 -13.20 19.99
N ASP A 22 10.25 -13.93 19.20
CA ASP A 22 10.71 -15.06 18.38
C ASP A 22 11.12 -14.63 16.96
N LEU A 23 10.80 -13.39 16.59
CA LEU A 23 11.20 -12.72 15.36
C LEU A 23 11.52 -11.24 15.65
N THR A 24 12.46 -10.67 14.93
CA THR A 24 12.75 -9.22 14.96
C THR A 24 12.38 -8.55 13.63
N PRO A 25 12.13 -7.22 13.60
CA PRO A 25 11.97 -6.50 12.35
C PRO A 25 13.14 -6.70 11.39
N ARG A 26 14.37 -6.81 11.90
CA ARG A 26 15.56 -7.07 11.07
C ARG A 26 15.49 -8.44 10.37
N ASP A 27 15.05 -9.48 11.05
CA ASP A 27 14.89 -10.82 10.45
C ASP A 27 13.91 -10.78 9.27
N VAL A 28 12.82 -10.04 9.42
CA VAL A 28 11.81 -9.83 8.36
C VAL A 28 12.38 -9.04 7.19
N ILE A 29 13.15 -7.98 7.46
CA ILE A 29 13.79 -7.19 6.40
C ILE A 29 14.78 -8.04 5.60
N VAL A 30 15.58 -8.88 6.26
CA VAL A 30 16.51 -9.80 5.56
C VAL A 30 15.76 -10.74 4.63
N GLU A 31 14.64 -11.30 5.08
CA GLU A 31 13.79 -12.17 4.25
C GLU A 31 13.14 -11.39 3.09
N ILE A 32 12.67 -10.16 3.32
CA ILE A 32 12.12 -9.29 2.25
C ILE A 32 13.16 -9.01 1.17
N ILE A 33 14.40 -8.70 1.55
CA ILE A 33 15.51 -8.47 0.61
C ILE A 33 15.78 -9.75 -0.18
N ALA A 34 15.81 -10.91 0.48
CA ALA A 34 16.01 -12.20 -0.20
C ALA A 34 14.88 -12.53 -1.20
N ARG A 35 13.62 -12.27 -0.84
CA ARG A 35 12.47 -12.42 -1.74
C ARG A 35 12.53 -11.47 -2.93
N SER A 36 12.89 -10.21 -2.68
CA SER A 36 13.06 -9.21 -3.75
C SER A 36 14.15 -9.62 -4.74
N ALA A 37 15.28 -10.13 -4.26
CA ALA A 37 16.36 -10.60 -5.14
C ALA A 37 15.96 -11.84 -5.94
N LYS A 38 15.18 -12.75 -5.33
CA LYS A 38 14.67 -13.95 -6.02
C LYS A 38 13.70 -13.61 -7.15
N ASP A 39 12.87 -12.58 -6.98
CA ASP A 39 11.85 -12.15 -7.93
C ASP A 39 12.32 -10.94 -8.78
N GLU A 40 13.64 -10.74 -8.97
CA GLU A 40 14.20 -9.60 -9.72
C GLU A 40 13.58 -9.45 -11.13
N GLU A 41 13.42 -10.56 -11.84
CA GLU A 41 12.84 -10.63 -13.19
C GLU A 41 11.34 -10.26 -13.25
N MET A 42 10.67 -10.06 -12.10
CA MET A 42 9.28 -9.59 -12.06
C MET A 42 9.15 -8.06 -12.14
N ASN A 43 10.26 -7.31 -12.16
CA ASN A 43 10.31 -5.85 -12.25
C ASN A 43 9.39 -5.14 -11.23
N ILE A 44 9.40 -5.62 -9.98
CA ILE A 44 8.56 -5.10 -8.89
C ILE A 44 9.09 -3.74 -8.40
N TRP A 45 10.40 -3.54 -8.43
CA TRP A 45 11.08 -2.40 -7.80
C TRP A 45 11.84 -1.55 -8.81
N ILE A 46 11.77 -0.23 -8.64
CA ILE A 46 12.71 0.72 -9.25
C ILE A 46 13.91 0.90 -8.33
N THR A 47 13.65 1.10 -7.03
CA THR A 47 14.66 1.07 -5.98
C THR A 47 14.34 -0.12 -5.07
N PRO A 48 15.05 -1.25 -5.18
CA PRO A 48 14.76 -2.45 -4.41
C PRO A 48 15.11 -2.29 -2.93
N PRO A 49 14.52 -3.11 -2.05
CA PRO A 49 14.92 -3.19 -0.66
C PRO A 49 16.40 -3.48 -0.48
N SER A 50 17.05 -2.68 0.38
CA SER A 50 18.43 -2.88 0.80
C SER A 50 18.57 -2.56 2.28
N LEU A 51 19.55 -3.19 2.94
CA LEU A 51 19.85 -2.84 4.33
C LEU A 51 20.28 -1.38 4.44
N GLU A 52 21.08 -0.86 3.49
CA GLU A 52 21.51 0.54 3.50
C GLU A 52 20.34 1.54 3.54
N LEU A 53 19.29 1.29 2.74
CA LEU A 53 18.11 2.14 2.71
C LEU A 53 17.28 2.01 4.01
N ILE A 54 17.23 0.81 4.59
CA ILE A 54 16.28 0.46 5.65
C ILE A 54 16.87 0.66 7.06
N GLU A 55 18.19 0.56 7.21
CA GLU A 55 18.91 0.64 8.49
C GLU A 55 18.52 1.85 9.34
N PRO A 56 18.43 3.09 8.79
CA PRO A 56 18.07 4.25 9.59
C PRO A 56 16.66 4.19 10.18
N TYR A 57 15.76 3.39 9.62
CA TYR A 57 14.41 3.18 10.15
C TYR A 57 14.37 2.07 11.19
N LEU A 58 15.20 1.04 11.05
CA LEU A 58 15.38 0.00 12.07
C LEU A 58 15.97 0.59 13.35
N GLU A 59 17.02 1.39 13.25
CA GLU A 59 17.65 2.05 14.41
C GLU A 59 16.67 2.97 15.16
N LYS A 60 15.77 3.64 14.44
CA LYS A 60 14.76 4.51 15.05
C LYS A 60 13.72 3.74 15.86
N LEU A 61 13.47 2.46 15.57
CA LEU A 61 12.49 1.66 16.31
C LEU A 61 12.82 1.53 17.79
N ASP A 62 14.11 1.50 18.14
CA ASP A 62 14.56 1.40 19.53
C ASP A 62 14.13 2.60 20.39
N SER A 63 13.85 3.74 19.74
CA SER A 63 13.35 4.96 20.38
C SER A 63 11.82 5.05 20.45
N LEU A 64 11.11 4.12 19.80
CA LEU A 64 9.64 4.09 19.74
C LEU A 64 9.08 3.04 20.70
N SER A 65 8.05 3.41 21.46
CA SER A 65 7.25 2.44 22.21
C SER A 65 6.36 1.65 21.25
N LYS A 66 6.32 0.33 21.40
CA LYS A 66 5.42 -0.55 20.64
C LYS A 66 3.95 -0.19 20.90
N GLU A 67 3.63 0.17 22.14
CA GLU A 67 2.27 0.51 22.60
C GLU A 67 1.73 1.79 21.95
N SER A 68 2.58 2.77 21.66
CA SER A 68 2.20 4.04 21.03
C SER A 68 2.43 4.08 19.52
N SER A 69 2.91 2.99 18.93
CA SER A 69 3.31 2.93 17.51
C SER A 69 2.56 1.78 16.82
N PRO A 70 1.32 2.02 16.32
CA PRO A 70 0.46 0.96 15.80
C PRO A 70 1.03 0.16 14.63
N LEU A 71 2.06 0.68 13.96
CA LEU A 71 2.76 0.05 12.84
C LEU A 71 4.23 -0.24 13.16
N TRP A 72 4.61 -0.33 14.44
CA TRP A 72 5.99 -0.60 14.86
C TRP A 72 6.58 -1.81 14.13
N GLY A 73 7.67 -1.59 13.39
CA GLY A 73 8.40 -2.64 12.69
C GLY A 73 7.68 -3.26 11.50
N ILE A 74 6.58 -2.66 11.02
CA ILE A 74 5.81 -3.16 9.88
C ILE A 74 6.41 -2.64 8.56
N PRO A 75 6.93 -3.52 7.67
CA PRO A 75 7.53 -3.10 6.40
C PRO A 75 6.50 -2.74 5.33
N PHE A 76 6.73 -1.65 4.59
CA PHE A 76 5.83 -1.20 3.52
C PHE A 76 6.52 -0.70 2.25
N ALA A 77 5.88 -0.97 1.11
CA ALA A 77 6.33 -0.51 -0.20
C ALA A 77 5.81 0.89 -0.53
N ILE A 78 6.57 1.69 -1.28
CA ILE A 78 6.18 3.04 -1.70
C ILE A 78 6.20 3.11 -3.22
N LYS A 79 5.07 3.39 -3.87
CA LYS A 79 5.06 3.65 -5.32
C LYS A 79 6.01 4.78 -5.67
N ASP A 80 6.80 4.64 -6.73
CA ASP A 80 7.89 5.58 -7.04
C ASP A 80 7.47 6.99 -7.51
N ASN A 81 6.17 7.31 -7.51
CA ASN A 81 5.69 8.69 -7.64
C ASN A 81 5.36 9.34 -6.29
N ILE A 82 5.74 8.70 -5.17
CA ILE A 82 5.55 9.18 -3.80
C ILE A 82 6.93 9.36 -3.15
N ASP A 83 7.15 10.52 -2.55
CA ASP A 83 8.46 10.92 -2.01
C ASP A 83 8.85 10.18 -0.73
N LEU A 84 10.10 9.72 -0.73
CA LEU A 84 10.82 9.23 0.44
C LEU A 84 12.12 10.03 0.55
N ALA A 85 12.27 10.82 1.62
CA ALA A 85 13.45 11.66 1.83
C ALA A 85 14.76 10.89 1.61
N GLY A 86 15.69 11.48 0.85
CA GLY A 86 17.00 10.89 0.55
C GLY A 86 16.98 9.73 -0.45
N THR A 87 15.82 9.31 -0.97
CA THR A 87 15.71 8.26 -1.99
C THR A 87 15.12 8.83 -3.29
N PRO A 88 15.71 8.55 -4.47
CA PRO A 88 15.19 9.07 -5.73
C PRO A 88 13.70 8.76 -5.95
N THR A 89 12.98 9.74 -6.48
CA THR A 89 11.62 9.64 -7.03
C THR A 89 11.75 9.86 -8.54
N THR A 90 11.37 8.88 -9.35
CA THR A 90 11.50 8.95 -10.82
C THR A 90 10.14 9.01 -11.52
N ALA A 91 9.07 8.58 -10.84
CA ALA A 91 7.76 8.37 -11.45
C ALA A 91 7.83 7.49 -12.72
N GLY A 92 8.77 6.54 -12.78
CA GLY A 92 8.99 5.67 -13.93
C GLY A 92 9.70 6.36 -15.10
N CYS A 93 10.41 7.47 -14.85
CA CYS A 93 11.14 8.24 -15.86
C CYS A 93 12.50 8.69 -15.29
N SER A 94 13.59 8.07 -15.76
CA SER A 94 14.96 8.36 -15.28
C SER A 94 15.36 9.82 -15.45
N GLU A 95 14.93 10.46 -16.52
CA GLU A 95 15.23 11.86 -16.87
C GLU A 95 14.48 12.87 -15.99
N TYR A 96 13.42 12.43 -15.31
CA TYR A 96 12.65 13.23 -14.36
C TYR A 96 13.18 13.11 -12.92
N ALA A 97 14.07 12.16 -12.66
CA ALA A 97 14.45 11.78 -11.31
C ALA A 97 14.95 12.96 -10.46
N TYR A 98 14.44 13.04 -9.24
CA TYR A 98 14.93 13.95 -8.20
C TYR A 98 15.01 13.23 -6.85
N THR A 99 15.80 13.76 -5.93
CA THR A 99 15.86 13.25 -4.55
C THR A 99 15.22 14.25 -3.60
N PRO A 100 14.07 13.93 -2.99
CA PRO A 100 13.39 14.84 -2.07
C PRO A 100 14.14 14.95 -0.73
N ASN A 101 14.08 16.13 -0.11
CA ASN A 101 14.62 16.36 1.24
C ASN A 101 13.59 16.01 2.35
N GLU A 102 12.31 15.90 2.00
CA GLU A 102 11.22 15.57 2.91
C GLU A 102 10.47 14.33 2.43
N HIS A 103 9.89 13.57 3.37
CA HIS A 103 8.94 12.53 3.02
C HIS A 103 7.64 13.15 2.51
N ALA A 104 6.91 12.44 1.64
CA ALA A 104 5.50 12.72 1.42
C ALA A 104 4.75 12.69 2.76
N SER A 105 3.72 13.52 2.94
CA SER A 105 3.03 13.64 4.23
C SER A 105 2.50 12.30 4.74
N VAL A 106 1.94 11.47 3.85
CA VAL A 106 1.47 10.12 4.19
C VAL A 106 2.63 9.21 4.63
N VAL A 107 3.75 9.20 3.89
CA VAL A 107 4.95 8.41 4.22
C VAL A 107 5.49 8.81 5.59
N GLY A 108 5.61 10.11 5.85
CA GLY A 108 6.08 10.64 7.13
C GLY A 108 5.18 10.25 8.31
N ARG A 109 3.84 10.22 8.13
CA ARG A 109 2.91 9.77 9.18
C ARG A 109 3.06 8.28 9.48
N LEU A 110 3.20 7.45 8.46
CA LEU A 110 3.38 6.01 8.62
C LEU A 110 4.71 5.67 9.31
N ILE A 111 5.80 6.36 8.95
CA ILE A 111 7.09 6.23 9.62
C ILE A 111 6.97 6.65 11.10
N LYS A 112 6.26 7.75 11.40
CA LYS A 112 6.00 8.17 12.79
C LYS A 112 5.19 7.14 13.58
N ALA A 113 4.31 6.39 12.91
CA ALA A 113 3.57 5.27 13.50
C ALA A 113 4.42 3.98 13.65
N GLY A 114 5.70 4.03 13.27
CA GLY A 114 6.67 2.94 13.41
C GLY A 114 6.85 2.05 12.18
N ALA A 115 6.21 2.38 11.05
CA ALA A 115 6.34 1.59 9.83
C ALA A 115 7.71 1.78 9.15
N ILE A 116 8.21 0.73 8.50
CA ILE A 116 9.52 0.73 7.83
C ILE A 116 9.32 0.81 6.31
N PRO A 117 9.73 1.89 5.63
CA PRO A 117 9.71 1.95 4.17
C PRO A 117 10.80 1.03 3.61
N VAL A 118 10.44 0.09 2.72
CA VAL A 118 11.41 -0.89 2.21
C VAL A 118 12.00 -0.53 0.86
N GLY A 119 11.31 0.25 0.02
CA GLY A 119 11.80 0.54 -1.33
C GLY A 119 10.81 1.34 -2.17
N LYS A 120 11.23 1.69 -3.39
CA LYS A 120 10.42 2.42 -4.38
C LYS A 120 9.92 1.45 -5.45
N ALA A 121 8.63 1.17 -5.43
CA ALA A 121 7.96 0.20 -6.28
C ALA A 121 7.68 0.75 -7.68
N ASN A 122 7.76 -0.12 -8.68
CA ASN A 122 7.55 0.19 -10.09
C ASN A 122 6.09 0.62 -10.38
N LEU A 123 5.91 1.33 -11.49
CA LEU A 123 4.64 1.92 -11.91
C LEU A 123 4.58 2.10 -13.43
N ASP A 124 3.36 2.23 -13.98
CA ASP A 124 3.21 2.85 -15.31
C ASP A 124 3.71 4.31 -15.22
N GLN A 125 4.58 4.71 -16.14
CA GLN A 125 5.27 6.01 -16.15
C GLN A 125 4.30 7.19 -15.96
N PHE A 126 4.66 8.13 -15.08
CA PHE A 126 3.82 9.24 -14.61
C PHE A 126 2.41 8.82 -14.18
N ALA A 127 2.30 7.63 -13.59
CA ALA A 127 1.05 6.99 -13.21
C ALA A 127 0.02 6.83 -14.37
N THR A 128 0.47 6.83 -15.63
CA THR A 128 -0.40 6.88 -16.82
C THR A 128 -0.60 5.50 -17.46
N GLY A 129 -1.40 4.68 -16.79
CA GLY A 129 -1.79 3.36 -17.28
C GLY A 129 -2.59 2.59 -16.25
N LEU A 130 -3.22 1.50 -16.69
CA LEU A 130 -3.93 0.56 -15.83
C LEU A 130 -3.41 -0.87 -16.02
N VAL A 131 -2.19 -1.03 -16.57
CA VAL A 131 -1.66 -2.33 -17.01
C VAL A 131 -0.38 -2.74 -16.28
N GLY A 132 0.49 -1.81 -15.89
CA GLY A 132 1.77 -2.14 -15.24
C GLY A 132 2.90 -2.50 -16.19
N THR A 133 2.73 -2.24 -17.49
CA THR A 133 3.69 -2.56 -18.56
C THR A 133 4.30 -1.33 -19.22
N ARG A 134 3.91 -0.12 -18.82
CA ARG A 134 4.36 1.15 -19.42
C ARG A 134 5.48 1.77 -18.59
N SER A 135 6.50 0.99 -18.27
CA SER A 135 7.67 1.44 -17.51
C SER A 135 8.95 1.11 -18.25
N PRO A 136 9.90 2.06 -18.38
CA PRO A 136 11.24 1.76 -18.89
C PRO A 136 12.04 0.86 -17.93
N TYR A 137 11.57 0.70 -16.69
CA TYR A 137 12.13 -0.23 -15.69
C TYR A 137 11.61 -1.66 -15.84
N GLY A 138 10.97 -1.97 -16.96
CA GLY A 138 10.42 -3.30 -17.26
C GLY A 138 8.95 -3.46 -16.88
N GLU A 139 8.31 -4.46 -17.49
CA GLU A 139 6.92 -4.81 -17.24
C GLU A 139 6.82 -5.52 -15.88
N THR A 140 5.95 -5.03 -14.98
CA THR A 140 5.71 -5.73 -13.73
C THR A 140 4.79 -6.93 -13.98
N HIS A 141 5.25 -8.12 -13.62
CA HIS A 141 4.51 -9.36 -13.85
C HIS A 141 3.48 -9.62 -12.74
N ASN A 142 2.34 -10.23 -13.08
CA ASN A 142 1.31 -10.58 -12.08
C ASN A 142 1.82 -11.57 -11.03
N SER A 143 1.37 -11.42 -9.78
CA SER A 143 1.85 -12.22 -8.65
C SER A 143 1.50 -13.71 -8.71
N PHE A 144 0.44 -14.08 -9.43
CA PHE A 144 -0.02 -15.47 -9.56
C PHE A 144 0.43 -16.13 -10.86
N ARG A 145 0.44 -15.34 -11.94
CA ARG A 145 0.62 -15.82 -13.31
C ARG A 145 1.49 -14.84 -14.08
N PRO A 146 2.82 -15.02 -14.11
CA PRO A 146 3.74 -14.03 -14.67
C PRO A 146 3.49 -13.65 -16.13
N GLU A 147 2.78 -14.48 -16.90
CA GLU A 147 2.36 -14.20 -18.27
C GLU A 147 1.20 -13.18 -18.38
N LEU A 148 0.57 -12.81 -17.26
CA LEU A 148 -0.51 -11.83 -17.18
C LEU A 148 0.00 -10.50 -16.65
N ILE A 149 -0.73 -9.42 -17.00
CA ILE A 149 -0.46 -8.09 -16.48
C ILE A 149 -0.68 -8.02 -14.96
N SER A 150 0.19 -7.29 -14.25
CA SER A 150 -0.04 -6.97 -12.83
C SER A 150 -1.23 -6.03 -12.62
N GLY A 151 -1.60 -5.27 -13.65
CA GLY A 151 -2.42 -4.07 -13.49
C GLY A 151 -1.57 -2.89 -13.07
N GLY A 152 -2.06 -1.69 -13.37
CA GLY A 152 -1.38 -0.44 -13.10
C GLY A 152 -2.33 0.67 -12.65
N SER A 153 -1.84 1.89 -12.45
CA SER A 153 -0.43 2.25 -12.56
C SER A 153 0.40 1.88 -11.34
N SER A 154 -0.19 1.42 -10.23
CA SER A 154 0.55 1.05 -9.00
C SER A 154 0.97 -0.42 -9.01
N SER A 155 1.67 -0.86 -10.06
CA SER A 155 1.96 -2.26 -10.33
C SER A 155 2.85 -2.90 -9.26
N GLY A 156 4.05 -2.34 -9.07
CA GLY A 156 5.03 -2.84 -8.13
C GLY A 156 4.49 -2.90 -6.70
N SER A 157 3.76 -1.88 -6.25
CA SER A 157 3.19 -1.83 -4.90
C SER A 157 2.19 -2.96 -4.62
N ALA A 158 1.40 -3.36 -5.62
CA ALA A 158 0.47 -4.47 -5.46
C ALA A 158 1.20 -5.81 -5.46
N VAL A 159 2.14 -6.00 -6.38
CA VAL A 159 2.88 -7.25 -6.51
C VAL A 159 3.82 -7.47 -5.32
N SER A 160 4.46 -6.41 -4.79
CA SER A 160 5.32 -6.51 -3.60
C SER A 160 4.56 -7.05 -2.38
N VAL A 161 3.31 -6.62 -2.17
CA VAL A 161 2.46 -7.12 -1.08
C VAL A 161 2.04 -8.56 -1.35
N ALA A 162 1.54 -8.86 -2.56
CA ALA A 162 1.08 -10.19 -2.90
C ALA A 162 2.18 -11.27 -2.86
N ARG A 163 3.45 -10.87 -3.05
CA ARG A 163 4.64 -11.73 -3.02
C ARG A 163 5.36 -11.73 -1.66
N GLY A 164 4.81 -11.08 -0.63
CA GLY A 164 5.42 -11.06 0.69
C GLY A 164 6.73 -10.27 0.78
N GLN A 165 6.92 -9.29 -0.10
CA GLN A 165 8.06 -8.37 -0.11
C GLN A 165 7.73 -7.03 0.60
N ALA A 166 6.49 -6.87 1.03
CA ALA A 166 6.01 -5.83 1.94
C ALA A 166 4.71 -6.33 2.61
N VAL A 167 4.35 -5.80 3.78
CA VAL A 167 3.09 -6.13 4.45
C VAL A 167 1.92 -5.35 3.85
N PHE A 168 2.17 -4.07 3.54
CA PHE A 168 1.26 -3.24 2.78
C PHE A 168 2.05 -2.38 1.79
N GLY A 169 1.36 -1.82 0.80
CA GLY A 169 1.98 -1.02 -0.25
C GLY A 169 1.21 0.26 -0.50
N LEU A 170 1.91 1.39 -0.59
CA LEU A 170 1.31 2.64 -1.02
C LEU A 170 1.24 2.69 -2.55
N GLY A 171 0.09 3.11 -3.06
CA GLY A 171 -0.15 3.39 -4.47
C GLY A 171 -0.76 4.78 -4.66
N THR A 172 -1.15 5.06 -5.90
CA THR A 172 -2.05 6.18 -6.21
C THR A 172 -3.21 5.70 -7.08
N ASP A 173 -4.34 6.39 -7.02
CA ASP A 173 -5.52 6.11 -7.82
C ASP A 173 -6.19 7.39 -8.30
N THR A 174 -5.99 7.68 -9.59
CA THR A 174 -6.66 8.75 -10.32
C THR A 174 -7.96 8.27 -10.96
N ALA A 175 -7.91 7.09 -11.61
CA ALA A 175 -9.01 6.53 -12.39
C ALA A 175 -9.13 4.99 -12.25
N GLY A 176 -8.46 4.40 -11.27
CA GLY A 176 -8.45 2.95 -11.02
C GLY A 176 -7.12 2.40 -10.53
N SER A 177 -6.06 3.22 -10.51
CA SER A 177 -4.68 2.75 -10.31
C SER A 177 -4.36 2.16 -8.94
N GLY A 178 -5.26 2.25 -7.97
CA GLY A 178 -5.17 1.57 -6.66
C GLY A 178 -6.16 0.40 -6.53
N ARG A 179 -7.17 0.33 -7.40
CA ARG A 179 -8.22 -0.70 -7.37
C ARG A 179 -7.98 -1.83 -8.38
N ILE A 180 -7.52 -1.50 -9.58
CA ILE A 180 -7.24 -2.49 -10.64
C ILE A 180 -6.07 -3.41 -10.27
N PRO A 181 -4.90 -2.92 -9.82
CA PRO A 181 -3.82 -3.82 -9.42
C PRO A 181 -4.21 -4.69 -8.21
N ALA A 182 -5.03 -4.17 -7.30
CA ALA A 182 -5.52 -4.94 -6.15
C ALA A 182 -6.39 -6.13 -6.60
N LEU A 183 -7.33 -5.87 -7.51
CA LEU A 183 -8.18 -6.91 -8.10
C LEU A 183 -7.36 -8.02 -8.75
N LEU A 184 -6.35 -7.67 -9.55
CA LEU A 184 -5.57 -8.63 -10.31
C LEU A 184 -4.56 -9.43 -9.47
N ASN A 185 -4.20 -8.93 -8.28
CA ASN A 185 -3.24 -9.56 -7.37
C ASN A 185 -3.88 -10.04 -6.06
N ASN A 186 -5.22 -10.19 -6.01
CA ASN A 186 -5.98 -10.72 -4.87
C ASN A 186 -5.72 -9.96 -3.55
N LEU A 187 -5.77 -8.63 -3.62
CA LEU A 187 -5.57 -7.73 -2.48
C LEU A 187 -6.78 -6.83 -2.26
N VAL A 188 -6.84 -6.24 -1.07
CA VAL A 188 -7.69 -5.09 -0.79
C VAL A 188 -6.97 -3.84 -1.30
N GLY A 189 -7.60 -3.13 -2.25
CA GLY A 189 -7.15 -1.82 -2.72
C GLY A 189 -8.05 -0.72 -2.17
N PHE A 190 -7.60 -0.02 -1.13
CA PHE A 190 -8.38 1.03 -0.49
C PHE A 190 -8.00 2.41 -1.05
N LYS A 191 -8.97 3.04 -1.72
CA LYS A 191 -8.89 4.45 -2.15
C LYS A 191 -9.74 5.29 -1.22
N SER A 192 -9.09 6.16 -0.44
CA SER A 192 -9.80 7.07 0.45
C SER A 192 -10.71 8.04 -0.31
N SER A 193 -11.58 8.73 0.43
CA SER A 193 -12.22 9.95 -0.07
C SER A 193 -11.17 10.94 -0.55
N LEU A 194 -11.48 11.68 -1.63
CA LEU A 194 -10.59 12.68 -2.19
C LEU A 194 -10.27 13.75 -1.13
N GLY A 195 -8.97 14.02 -0.94
CA GLY A 195 -8.47 14.96 0.06
C GLY A 195 -8.33 14.41 1.48
N ALA A 196 -8.72 13.16 1.73
CA ALA A 196 -8.62 12.61 3.09
C ALA A 196 -7.19 12.22 3.50
N TRP A 197 -6.41 11.81 2.52
CA TRP A 197 -4.97 11.61 2.64
C TRP A 197 -4.29 12.69 1.81
N SER A 198 -3.25 13.29 2.36
CA SER A 198 -2.53 14.33 1.65
C SER A 198 -1.77 13.79 0.44
N THR A 199 -1.73 14.59 -0.60
CA THR A 199 -0.92 14.40 -1.81
C THR A 199 0.36 15.24 -1.81
N LYS A 200 0.69 15.92 -0.71
CA LYS A 200 1.99 16.61 -0.55
C LYS A 200 3.12 15.59 -0.66
N GLY A 201 4.06 15.86 -1.58
CA GLY A 201 5.17 14.95 -1.90
C GLY A 201 4.78 13.79 -2.83
N VAL A 202 3.68 13.93 -3.58
CA VAL A 202 3.30 13.00 -4.65
C VAL A 202 3.46 13.72 -5.99
N VAL A 203 4.15 13.09 -6.94
CA VAL A 203 4.23 13.59 -8.32
C VAL A 203 2.83 13.47 -8.94
N PRO A 204 2.18 14.60 -9.31
CA PRO A 204 0.78 14.60 -9.70
C PRO A 204 0.59 13.99 -11.08
N ALA A 205 -0.47 13.18 -11.23
CA ALA A 205 -0.95 12.72 -12.53
C ALA A 205 -2.13 13.58 -12.97
N CYS A 206 -3.16 13.68 -12.14
CA CYS A 206 -4.25 14.63 -12.25
C CYS A 206 -4.58 15.15 -10.86
N ALA A 207 -3.94 16.25 -10.46
CA ALA A 207 -3.96 16.74 -9.08
C ALA A 207 -5.36 16.86 -8.46
N SER A 208 -6.38 17.20 -9.24
CA SER A 208 -7.78 17.32 -8.77
C SER A 208 -8.49 15.99 -8.50
N LEU A 209 -7.91 14.85 -8.90
CA LEU A 209 -8.50 13.51 -8.82
C LEU A 209 -7.62 12.52 -8.04
N ASP A 210 -6.34 12.84 -7.87
CA ASP A 210 -5.38 11.92 -7.28
C ASP A 210 -5.70 11.61 -5.81
N CYS A 211 -5.65 10.33 -5.47
CA CYS A 211 -5.65 9.84 -4.11
C CYS A 211 -4.43 8.94 -3.91
N VAL A 212 -3.72 9.08 -2.78
CA VAL A 212 -2.85 8.02 -2.29
C VAL A 212 -3.74 6.84 -1.85
N THR A 213 -3.29 5.61 -2.09
CA THR A 213 -4.01 4.39 -1.76
C THR A 213 -3.15 3.42 -0.98
N VAL A 214 -3.78 2.42 -0.38
CA VAL A 214 -3.08 1.28 0.24
C VAL A 214 -3.54 -0.04 -0.38
N PHE A 215 -2.58 -0.93 -0.60
CA PHE A 215 -2.75 -2.35 -0.86
C PHE A 215 -2.48 -3.14 0.42
N ALA A 216 -3.41 -3.99 0.83
CA ALA A 216 -3.28 -4.85 2.01
C ALA A 216 -3.98 -6.20 1.79
N HIS A 217 -3.80 -7.16 2.70
CA HIS A 217 -4.46 -8.46 2.59
C HIS A 217 -5.88 -8.50 3.18
N SER A 218 -6.24 -7.54 4.03
CA SER A 218 -7.57 -7.42 4.61
C SER A 218 -8.05 -5.98 4.68
N LEU A 219 -9.36 -5.80 4.95
CA LEU A 219 -9.92 -4.47 5.16
C LEU A 219 -9.43 -3.89 6.49
N GLU A 220 -9.28 -4.73 7.51
CA GLU A 220 -8.79 -4.37 8.83
C GLU A 220 -7.39 -3.75 8.75
N GLU A 221 -6.49 -4.36 7.99
CA GLU A 221 -5.14 -3.82 7.74
C GLU A 221 -5.20 -2.50 6.96
N ALA A 222 -6.03 -2.43 5.92
CA ALA A 222 -6.21 -1.19 5.15
C ALA A 222 -6.76 -0.05 6.02
N MET A 223 -7.68 -0.34 6.95
CA MET A 223 -8.24 0.64 7.89
C MET A 223 -7.23 1.06 8.97
N LEU A 224 -6.37 0.15 9.42
CA LEU A 224 -5.28 0.51 10.33
C LEU A 224 -4.30 1.48 9.67
N VAL A 225 -3.89 1.22 8.42
CA VAL A 225 -3.03 2.14 7.65
C VAL A 225 -3.74 3.47 7.42
N ASP A 226 -5.03 3.43 7.13
CA ASP A 226 -5.87 4.62 6.93
C ASP A 226 -5.96 5.52 8.16
N GLU A 227 -6.10 4.95 9.35
CA GLU A 227 -6.11 5.71 10.60
C GLU A 227 -4.82 6.51 10.79
N GLN A 228 -3.68 5.95 10.39
CA GLN A 228 -2.37 6.60 10.52
C GLN A 228 -2.08 7.58 9.36
N ALA A 229 -2.55 7.29 8.16
CA ALA A 229 -2.27 8.09 6.97
C ALA A 229 -3.16 9.35 6.87
N ARG A 230 -4.38 9.31 7.40
CA ARG A 230 -5.32 10.45 7.41
C ARG A 230 -4.78 11.65 8.18
N GLY A 231 -5.32 12.82 7.86
CA GLY A 231 -5.04 14.06 8.58
C GLY A 231 -4.91 15.25 7.63
N VAL A 232 -5.36 16.42 8.09
CA VAL A 232 -5.26 17.66 7.32
C VAL A 232 -3.80 18.04 7.14
N GLU A 233 -3.44 18.45 5.93
CA GLU A 233 -2.15 19.04 5.58
C GLU A 233 -2.41 20.41 4.96
N GLU A 234 -1.99 21.49 5.64
CA GLU A 234 -2.23 22.86 5.16
C GLU A 234 -1.51 23.17 3.84
N ALA A 235 -0.35 22.54 3.62
CA ALA A 235 0.43 22.71 2.41
C ALA A 235 -0.14 21.93 1.20
N ASP A 236 -1.23 21.18 1.38
CA ASP A 236 -1.92 20.46 0.31
C ASP A 236 -3.28 21.12 0.02
N PRO A 237 -3.45 21.79 -1.14
CA PRO A 237 -4.68 22.50 -1.48
C PRO A 237 -5.89 21.57 -1.69
N TRP A 238 -5.67 20.27 -1.86
CA TRP A 238 -6.74 19.26 -1.99
C TRP A 238 -7.08 18.58 -0.67
N SER A 239 -6.28 18.78 0.37
CA SER A 239 -6.49 18.20 1.70
C SER A 239 -7.79 18.73 2.32
N ARG A 240 -8.56 17.83 2.94
CA ARG A 240 -9.82 18.15 3.60
C ARG A 240 -9.92 17.41 4.93
N GLU A 241 -10.59 18.06 5.88
CA GLU A 241 -10.95 17.40 7.12
C GLU A 241 -12.08 16.39 6.87
N PHE A 242 -11.87 15.16 7.33
CA PHE A 242 -12.88 14.12 7.38
C PHE A 242 -12.98 13.61 8.80
N ALA A 243 -14.20 13.43 9.29
CA ALA A 243 -14.41 12.71 10.54
C ALA A 243 -13.84 11.29 10.41
N GLN A 244 -13.10 10.85 11.42
CA GLN A 244 -12.62 9.47 11.42
C GLN A 244 -13.82 8.51 11.36
N PRO A 245 -13.76 7.48 10.49
CA PRO A 245 -14.82 6.50 10.42
C PRO A 245 -14.88 5.77 11.77
N VAL A 246 -15.94 6.02 12.54
CA VAL A 246 -16.12 5.34 13.82
C VAL A 246 -16.46 3.88 13.52
N SER A 247 -15.62 2.97 13.99
CA SER A 247 -15.94 1.54 14.07
C SER A 247 -17.22 1.36 14.88
N ARG A 248 -18.35 1.30 14.19
CA ARG A 248 -19.63 0.89 14.76
C ARG A 248 -20.15 -0.26 13.93
N LEU A 249 -19.73 -1.47 14.27
CA LEU A 249 -20.63 -2.60 14.07
C LEU A 249 -21.95 -2.24 14.75
N PRO A 250 -23.10 -2.23 14.04
CA PRO A 250 -24.36 -1.89 14.65
C PRO A 250 -24.61 -2.83 15.84
N LYS A 251 -24.92 -2.27 17.02
CA LYS A 251 -25.12 -3.00 18.29
C LYS A 251 -26.25 -4.05 18.27
N LYS A 252 -26.92 -4.24 17.13
CA LYS A 252 -27.97 -5.24 16.90
C LYS A 252 -27.79 -5.84 15.52
N SER A 253 -27.88 -7.16 15.43
CA SER A 253 -27.98 -8.02 14.23
C SER A 253 -29.20 -7.75 13.35
N SER A 254 -29.88 -6.61 13.53
CA SER A 254 -30.80 -6.14 12.51
C SER A 254 -29.96 -5.72 11.31
N CYS A 255 -30.03 -6.48 10.23
CA CYS A 255 -29.66 -6.00 8.90
C CYS A 255 -30.27 -4.61 8.74
N GLN A 256 -29.47 -3.55 8.94
CA GLN A 256 -29.86 -2.25 8.44
C GLN A 256 -30.14 -2.48 6.96
N LYS A 257 -31.25 -1.97 6.44
CA LYS A 257 -31.53 -2.05 5.01
C LYS A 257 -30.46 -1.23 4.29
N ILE A 258 -29.31 -1.83 4.04
CA ILE A 258 -28.25 -1.27 3.21
C ILE A 258 -28.82 -1.29 1.80
N ARG A 259 -29.12 -0.10 1.28
CA ARG A 259 -29.56 0.02 -0.10
C ARG A 259 -28.35 -0.09 -1.00
N LEU A 260 -28.12 -1.28 -1.55
CA LEU A 260 -27.15 -1.48 -2.62
C LEU A 260 -27.76 -0.96 -3.94
N ILE A 261 -27.04 -0.06 -4.60
CA ILE A 261 -27.40 0.45 -5.93
C ILE A 261 -26.38 -0.12 -6.91
N PHE A 262 -26.85 -0.93 -7.87
CA PHE A 262 -26.05 -1.40 -8.99
C PHE A 262 -26.34 -0.52 -10.20
N THR A 263 -25.29 -0.01 -10.83
CA THR A 263 -25.38 0.83 -12.04
C THR A 263 -24.85 0.07 -13.26
N GLY A 264 -25.35 0.40 -14.46
CA GLY A 264 -24.93 -0.24 -15.73
C GLY A 264 -25.43 -1.67 -15.92
N HIS A 265 -24.76 -2.47 -16.78
CA HIS A 265 -25.16 -3.84 -17.14
C HIS A 265 -25.13 -4.84 -15.96
N LEU A 266 -24.49 -4.51 -14.83
CA LEU A 266 -24.54 -5.30 -13.59
C LEU A 266 -25.96 -5.40 -13.00
N GLN A 267 -26.83 -4.45 -13.32
CA GLN A 267 -28.23 -4.42 -12.88
C GLN A 267 -29.06 -5.58 -13.48
N ALA A 268 -28.69 -6.10 -14.66
CA ALA A 268 -29.48 -7.11 -15.37
C ALA A 268 -29.37 -8.53 -14.78
N ASN A 269 -28.27 -8.86 -14.09
CA ASN A 269 -28.00 -10.23 -13.62
C ASN A 269 -28.18 -10.42 -12.11
N ILE A 270 -27.96 -9.39 -11.30
CA ILE A 270 -28.08 -9.50 -9.83
C ILE A 270 -29.54 -9.52 -9.38
N VAL A 271 -30.45 -8.86 -10.11
CA VAL A 271 -31.90 -8.90 -9.84
C VAL A 271 -32.48 -10.30 -10.10
N ARG A 272 -31.81 -11.17 -10.88
CA ARG A 272 -32.26 -12.55 -11.15
C ARG A 272 -31.81 -13.58 -10.11
N ARG A 273 -30.83 -13.28 -9.26
CA ARG A 273 -30.36 -14.16 -8.18
C ARG A 273 -30.27 -13.34 -6.91
N GLY A 274 -31.37 -13.30 -6.17
CA GLY A 274 -31.46 -12.55 -4.92
C GLY A 274 -30.28 -12.84 -4.00
N ILE A 275 -29.49 -11.81 -3.69
CA ILE A 275 -28.47 -11.88 -2.66
C ILE A 275 -29.20 -11.83 -1.31
N VAL A 276 -29.40 -13.01 -0.72
CA VAL A 276 -29.72 -13.14 0.71
C VAL A 276 -28.38 -13.23 1.43
N LEU A 277 -27.99 -12.17 2.14
CA LEU A 277 -26.91 -12.24 3.12
C LEU A 277 -27.42 -13.08 4.30
N LEU A 278 -27.10 -14.37 4.29
CA LEU A 278 -27.40 -15.28 5.40
C LEU A 278 -26.33 -15.08 6.48
N SER A 279 -26.75 -14.55 7.63
CA SER A 279 -26.00 -14.71 8.88
C SER A 279 -26.06 -16.17 9.31
N LYS A 280 -24.91 -16.81 9.54
CA LYS A 280 -24.79 -17.92 10.48
C LYS A 280 -23.95 -17.45 11.65
#